data_AF-A0A5A5TG90-F1
#
_entry.id   AF-A0A5A5TG90-F1
#
_cell.length_a   1.000
_cell.length_b   1.000
_cell.length_c   1.000
_cell.angle_alpha   90.00
_cell.angle_beta   90.00
_cell.angle_gamma   90.00
#
_symmetry.space_group_name_H-M   'P 1'
#
loop_
_entity.id
_entity.type
_entity.pdbx_description
1 polymer ?
#
loop_
_entity_poly.entity_id
_entity_poly.type
_entity_poly.pdbx_seq_one_letter_code
_entity_poly.pdbx_strand_id
1 'polypeptide(L)'
;MTAGGALTIGSLSVGEKVLAYNTQTQHMELEPIKYVWINHDTDLVDLAITTTTTDKKGQTHEKDEVIHTTAKHPFLTQEEGFVPVSQLHIGLHIRKADGSYGVVSGWQALSGASTMYNLEVAQDHTYTVGDGHWIVHNACVGGGETPGGLEFTDHGAARANERGFTPEAIDNIVRQGRKIEQWVPTEKDPGILEKRFRFSDKRGNTVVTNQYIERIITVFSHPASLNDTNFIPKP
;
A
#
# COMPACT_ATOMS: atom_id res chain seq x y z
N MET A 1 -10.19 2.93 9.20
CA MET A 1 -11.35 3.64 9.83
C MET A 1 -11.77 4.80 8.94
N THR A 2 -13.08 5.00 8.69
CA THR A 2 -13.63 6.19 8.01
C THR A 2 -14.48 7.03 8.97
N ALA A 3 -14.97 8.18 8.52
CA ALA A 3 -15.92 9.00 9.31
C ALA A 3 -17.21 8.25 9.68
N GLY A 4 -17.61 7.23 8.90
CA GLY A 4 -18.80 6.42 9.13
C GLY A 4 -18.56 5.13 9.94
N GLY A 5 -17.31 4.85 10.32
CA GLY A 5 -16.93 3.64 11.06
C GLY A 5 -15.89 2.76 10.35
N ALA A 6 -15.67 1.57 10.89
CA ALA A 6 -14.74 0.60 10.30
C ALA A 6 -15.37 -0.02 9.05
N LEU A 7 -14.65 0.06 7.93
CA LEU A 7 -15.00 -0.58 6.67
C LEU A 7 -13.86 -1.50 6.24
N THR A 8 -14.21 -2.58 5.55
CA THR A 8 -13.21 -3.44 4.90
C THR A 8 -12.47 -2.64 3.84
N ILE A 9 -11.15 -2.77 3.77
CA ILE A 9 -10.35 -1.98 2.82
C ILE A 9 -10.78 -2.18 1.36
N GLY A 10 -11.27 -3.38 1.00
CA GLY A 10 -11.77 -3.69 -0.35
C GLY A 10 -13.14 -3.09 -0.71
N SER A 11 -13.86 -2.52 0.26
CA SER A 11 -15.12 -1.79 0.01
C SER A 11 -14.93 -0.27 -0.06
N LEU A 12 -13.73 0.22 0.25
CA LEU A 12 -13.43 1.64 0.22
C LEU A 12 -13.35 2.13 -1.23
N SER A 13 -13.77 3.38 -1.44
CA SER A 13 -13.72 4.04 -2.75
C SER A 13 -12.94 5.36 -2.66
N VAL A 14 -12.36 5.80 -3.77
CA VAL A 14 -11.69 7.11 -3.81
C VAL A 14 -12.69 8.22 -3.50
N GLY A 15 -12.19 9.28 -2.87
CA GLY A 15 -12.99 10.39 -2.36
C GLY A 15 -13.57 10.13 -0.97
N GLU A 16 -13.74 8.88 -0.54
CA GLU A 16 -14.04 8.58 0.86
C GLU A 16 -12.89 9.02 1.75
N LYS A 17 -13.21 9.48 2.96
CA LYS A 17 -12.20 9.94 3.91
C LYS A 17 -11.82 8.85 4.89
N VAL A 18 -10.52 8.60 5.00
CA VAL A 18 -9.93 7.69 5.98
C VAL A 18 -9.17 8.47 7.03
N LEU A 19 -9.08 7.89 8.22
CA LEU A 19 -8.30 8.45 9.31
C LEU A 19 -6.81 8.22 9.03
N ALA A 20 -6.09 9.32 8.78
CA ALA A 20 -4.67 9.40 8.43
C ALA A 20 -3.89 10.11 9.54
N TYR A 21 -2.60 9.80 9.65
CA TYR A 21 -1.68 10.40 10.62
C TYR A 21 -0.71 11.34 9.92
N ASN A 22 -0.79 12.62 10.28
CA ASN A 22 0.14 13.62 9.80
C ASN A 22 1.48 13.49 10.51
N THR A 23 2.53 13.13 9.79
CA THR A 23 3.85 12.89 10.39
C THR A 23 4.56 14.17 10.82
N GLN A 24 4.17 15.33 10.26
CA GLN A 24 4.77 16.62 10.58
C GLN A 24 4.13 17.25 11.83
N THR A 25 2.79 17.24 11.89
CA THR A 25 2.04 17.82 13.00
C THR A 25 1.79 16.81 14.11
N GLN A 26 1.94 15.51 13.84
CA GLN A 26 1.66 14.40 14.75
C GLN A 26 0.18 14.27 15.17
N HIS A 27 -0.72 14.77 14.35
CA HIS A 27 -2.17 14.70 14.56
C HIS A 27 -2.87 13.73 13.60
N MET A 28 -4.01 13.20 14.03
CA MET A 28 -4.88 12.40 13.15
C MET A 28 -5.86 13.31 12.42
N GLU A 29 -6.03 13.11 11.12
CA GLU A 29 -6.94 13.88 10.27
C GLU A 29 -7.73 12.96 9.32
N LEU A 30 -8.89 13.43 8.86
CA LEU A 30 -9.69 12.71 7.87
C LEU A 30 -9.33 13.18 6.47
N GLU A 31 -8.69 12.31 5.72
CA GLU A 31 -8.16 12.63 4.41
C GLU A 31 -8.79 11.79 3.30
N PRO A 32 -9.08 12.37 2.13
CA PRO A 32 -9.68 11.63 1.03
C PRO A 32 -8.68 10.62 0.48
N ILE A 33 -9.17 9.40 0.24
CA ILE A 33 -8.49 8.40 -0.57
C ILE A 33 -8.37 8.97 -2.00
N LYS A 34 -7.15 9.01 -2.54
CA LYS A 34 -6.84 9.37 -3.92
C LYS A 34 -6.88 8.16 -4.86
N TYR A 35 -6.42 7.00 -4.38
CA TYR A 35 -6.43 5.74 -5.14
C TYR A 35 -6.67 4.54 -4.22
N VAL A 36 -7.38 3.53 -4.72
CA VAL A 36 -7.50 2.21 -4.12
C VAL A 36 -6.75 1.21 -5.01
N TRP A 37 -5.70 0.60 -4.46
CA TRP A 37 -4.87 -0.34 -5.17
C TRP A 37 -5.25 -1.76 -4.81
N ILE A 38 -5.47 -2.59 -5.82
CA ILE A 38 -5.71 -4.02 -5.68
C ILE A 38 -4.51 -4.76 -6.25
N ASN A 39 -3.86 -5.57 -5.41
CA ASN A 39 -2.63 -6.27 -5.71
C ASN A 39 -2.79 -7.77 -5.52
N HIS A 40 -1.99 -8.55 -6.23
CA HIS A 40 -1.80 -9.98 -5.95
C HIS A 40 -0.37 -10.14 -5.44
N ASP A 41 -0.23 -10.18 -4.12
CA ASP A 41 1.06 -10.15 -3.43
C ASP A 41 1.37 -11.55 -2.86
N THR A 42 2.66 -11.86 -2.75
CA THR A 42 3.18 -13.19 -2.34
C THR A 42 4.05 -13.13 -1.09
N ASP A 43 4.41 -11.93 -0.65
CA ASP A 43 5.16 -11.65 0.57
C ASP A 43 4.23 -11.47 1.76
N LEU A 44 3.30 -12.42 1.95
CA LEU A 44 2.24 -12.35 2.95
C LEU A 44 2.78 -12.61 4.37
N VAL A 45 2.28 -11.86 5.35
CA VAL A 45 2.65 -11.96 6.77
C VAL A 45 1.42 -11.82 7.66
N ASP A 46 1.35 -12.68 8.67
CA ASP A 46 0.49 -12.51 9.84
C ASP A 46 1.30 -11.82 10.95
N LEU A 47 0.93 -10.58 11.27
CA LEU A 47 1.52 -9.80 12.35
C LEU A 47 0.57 -9.79 13.55
N ALA A 48 0.99 -10.37 14.68
CA ALA A 48 0.22 -10.35 15.92
C ALA A 48 0.66 -9.17 16.80
N ILE A 49 -0.33 -8.38 17.24
CA ILE A 49 -0.14 -7.22 18.10
C ILE A 49 -1.04 -7.37 19.32
N THR A 50 -0.46 -7.28 20.51
CA THR A 50 -1.17 -7.34 21.78
C THR A 50 -1.36 -5.92 22.34
N THR A 51 -2.59 -5.57 22.69
CA THR A 51 -2.91 -4.34 23.43
C THR A 51 -3.21 -4.66 24.87
N THR A 52 -2.68 -3.83 25.77
CA THR A 52 -2.94 -3.93 27.21
C THR A 52 -3.71 -2.69 27.65
N THR A 53 -4.86 -2.89 28.29
CA THR A 53 -5.69 -1.80 28.82
C THR A 53 -5.99 -2.03 30.29
N THR A 54 -5.97 -0.95 31.07
CA THR A 54 -6.30 -1.02 32.50
C THR A 54 -7.63 -0.31 32.73
N ASP A 55 -8.58 -1.02 33.34
CA ASP A 55 -9.88 -0.46 33.66
C ASP A 55 -9.82 0.48 34.89
N LYS A 56 -10.94 1.14 35.17
CA LYS A 56 -11.05 2.08 36.32
C LYS A 56 -10.86 1.40 37.68
N LYS A 57 -10.91 0.07 37.75
CA LYS A 57 -10.68 -0.73 38.97
C LYS A 57 -9.24 -1.24 39.07
N GLY A 58 -8.37 -0.87 38.12
CA GLY A 58 -6.98 -1.29 38.08
C GLY A 58 -6.78 -2.69 37.50
N GLN A 59 -7.82 -3.32 36.93
CA GLN A 59 -7.67 -4.63 36.29
C GLN A 59 -7.11 -4.45 34.89
N THR A 60 -6.10 -5.24 34.56
CA THR A 60 -5.44 -5.25 33.27
C THR A 60 -6.09 -6.28 32.36
N HIS A 61 -6.39 -5.88 31.13
CA HIS A 61 -7.00 -6.69 30.08
C HIS A 61 -6.10 -6.67 28.85
N GLU A 62 -5.79 -7.85 28.32
CA GLU A 62 -5.03 -8.00 27.09
C GLU A 62 -5.97 -8.39 25.94
N LYS A 63 -5.77 -7.78 24.78
CA LYS A 63 -6.45 -8.14 23.53
C LYS A 63 -5.40 -8.32 22.44
N ASP A 64 -5.38 -9.51 21.86
CA ASP A 64 -4.57 -9.83 20.69
C ASP A 64 -5.35 -9.52 19.41
N GLU A 65 -4.64 -8.98 18.42
CA GLU A 65 -5.13 -8.80 17.06
C GLU A 65 -4.08 -9.31 16.07
N VAL A 66 -4.53 -10.06 15.06
CA VAL A 66 -3.68 -10.49 13.95
C VAL A 66 -4.02 -9.66 12.73
N ILE A 67 -3.02 -8.97 12.19
CA ILE A 67 -3.12 -8.21 10.96
C ILE A 67 -2.52 -9.02 9.82
N HIS A 68 -3.35 -9.33 8.83
CA HIS A 68 -2.92 -9.92 7.57
C HIS A 68 -2.39 -8.82 6.66
N THR A 69 -1.09 -8.82 6.38
CA THR A 69 -0.42 -7.75 5.64
C THR A 69 0.72 -8.31 4.77
N THR A 70 1.49 -7.42 4.13
CA THR A 70 2.68 -7.81 3.37
C THR A 70 3.94 -7.45 4.13
N ALA A 71 5.02 -8.18 3.86
CA ALA A 71 6.31 -8.05 4.53
C ALA A 71 6.94 -6.65 4.38
N LYS A 72 6.57 -5.92 3.32
CA LYS A 72 7.10 -4.58 3.02
C LYS A 72 6.23 -3.45 3.55
N HIS A 73 5.03 -3.73 4.05
CA HIS A 73 4.10 -2.70 4.48
C HIS A 73 4.59 -2.04 5.79
N PRO A 74 4.83 -0.72 5.84
CA PRO A 74 5.38 -0.10 7.04
C PRO A 74 4.32 0.21 8.09
N PHE A 75 4.63 -0.09 9.35
CA PHE A 75 3.84 0.30 10.52
C PHE A 75 4.58 1.37 11.33
N LEU A 76 3.85 2.33 11.89
CA LEU A 76 4.44 3.35 12.74
C LEU A 76 4.79 2.75 14.11
N THR A 77 6.08 2.71 14.41
CA THR A 77 6.64 2.28 15.68
C THR A 77 6.94 3.47 16.60
N GLN A 78 7.01 3.23 17.90
CA GLN A 78 7.47 4.24 18.86
C GLN A 78 8.97 4.51 18.70
N GLU A 79 9.73 3.46 18.42
CA GLU A 79 11.18 3.44 18.51
C GLU A 79 11.86 4.00 17.26
N GLU A 80 11.35 3.66 16.08
CA GLU A 80 12.07 3.80 14.81
C GLU A 80 11.24 4.51 13.72
N GLY A 81 10.05 4.99 14.05
CA GLY A 81 9.13 5.55 13.06
C GLY A 81 8.53 4.44 12.18
N PHE A 82 8.37 4.67 10.88
CA PHE A 82 7.78 3.66 9.99
C PHE A 82 8.77 2.54 9.69
N VAL A 83 8.44 1.33 10.15
CA VAL A 83 9.26 0.13 9.97
C VAL A 83 8.50 -0.89 9.13
N PRO A 84 9.09 -1.43 8.04
CA PRO A 84 8.50 -2.53 7.29
C PRO A 84 8.23 -3.75 8.18
N VAL A 85 7.13 -4.46 7.95
CA VAL A 85 6.75 -5.66 8.74
C VAL A 85 7.84 -6.72 8.82
N SER A 86 8.64 -6.90 7.77
CA SER A 86 9.79 -7.82 7.73
C SER A 86 10.95 -7.44 8.65
N GLN A 87 10.97 -6.20 9.14
CA GLN A 87 11.99 -5.66 10.05
C GLN A 87 11.45 -5.46 11.46
N LEU A 88 10.16 -5.74 11.70
CA LEU A 88 9.59 -5.72 13.04
C LEU A 88 10.10 -6.93 13.83
N HIS A 89 10.34 -6.70 15.12
CA HIS A 89 10.73 -7.74 16.07
C HIS A 89 9.75 -7.74 17.24
N ILE A 90 9.59 -8.91 17.86
CA ILE A 90 8.76 -9.07 19.06
C ILE A 90 9.21 -8.08 20.14
N GLY A 91 8.26 -7.39 20.74
CA GLY A 91 8.50 -6.36 21.76
C GLY A 91 8.47 -4.92 21.25
N LEU A 92 8.51 -4.67 19.95
CA LEU A 92 8.34 -3.31 19.41
C LEU A 92 6.93 -2.77 19.63
N HIS A 93 6.81 -1.45 19.81
CA HIS A 93 5.55 -0.79 20.06
C HIS A 93 4.97 -0.22 18.77
N ILE A 94 3.78 -0.69 18.37
CA ILE A 94 3.04 -0.18 17.21
C ILE A 94 2.05 0.87 17.67
N ARG A 95 2.07 2.03 17.01
CA ARG A 95 1.24 3.19 17.38
C ARG A 95 -0.18 3.05 16.86
N LYS A 96 -1.14 3.37 17.73
CA LYS A 96 -2.57 3.47 17.44
C LYS A 96 -2.97 4.91 17.15
N ALA A 97 -4.10 5.07 16.46
CA ALA A 97 -4.70 6.37 16.16
C ALA A 97 -5.04 7.21 17.42
N ASP A 98 -5.33 6.57 18.55
CA ASP A 98 -5.60 7.24 19.83
C ASP A 98 -4.32 7.71 20.56
N GLY A 99 -3.15 7.46 19.98
CA GLY A 99 -1.84 7.80 20.54
C GLY A 99 -1.26 6.77 21.50
N SER A 100 -2.03 5.73 21.88
CA SER A 100 -1.52 4.58 22.65
C SER A 100 -0.79 3.58 21.75
N TYR A 101 -0.28 2.52 22.36
CA TYR A 101 0.55 1.51 21.68
C TYR A 101 0.04 0.09 21.95
N GLY A 102 0.27 -0.79 20.98
CA GLY A 102 0.30 -2.23 21.19
C GLY A 102 1.71 -2.76 21.00
N VAL A 103 1.95 -3.99 21.42
CA VAL A 103 3.26 -4.63 21.36
C VAL A 103 3.22 -5.75 20.33
N VAL A 104 4.21 -5.82 19.45
CA VAL A 104 4.38 -6.96 18.53
C VAL A 104 4.61 -8.21 19.38
N SER A 105 3.67 -9.16 19.32
CA SER A 105 3.70 -10.40 20.11
C SER A 105 3.95 -11.64 19.25
N GLY A 106 3.81 -11.53 17.94
CA GLY A 106 4.06 -12.61 17.01
C GLY A 106 4.19 -12.14 15.57
N TRP A 107 4.84 -12.98 14.77
CA TRP A 107 5.11 -12.73 13.36
C TRP A 107 5.23 -14.05 12.62
N GLN A 108 4.53 -14.20 11.50
CA GLN A 108 4.57 -15.41 10.69
C GLN A 108 4.47 -15.09 9.19
N ALA A 109 5.51 -15.46 8.43
CA ALA A 109 5.43 -15.45 6.97
C ALA A 109 4.49 -16.56 6.46
N LEU A 110 3.64 -16.22 5.51
CA LEU A 110 2.73 -17.14 4.84
C LEU A 110 3.21 -17.41 3.42
N SER A 111 3.16 -18.68 3.01
CA SER A 111 3.41 -19.06 1.62
C SER A 111 2.14 -18.94 0.79
N GLY A 112 2.26 -18.52 -0.46
CA GLY A 112 1.15 -18.41 -1.41
C GLY A 112 0.97 -16.99 -1.94
N ALA A 113 -0.15 -16.75 -2.61
CA ALA A 113 -0.53 -15.45 -3.13
C ALA A 113 -1.91 -15.06 -2.61
N SER A 114 -2.11 -13.77 -2.31
CA SER A 114 -3.40 -13.24 -1.88
C SER A 114 -3.68 -11.90 -2.54
N THR A 115 -4.97 -11.59 -2.68
CA THR A 115 -5.40 -10.25 -3.10
C THR A 115 -5.26 -9.29 -1.91
N MET A 116 -4.33 -8.35 -2.01
CA MET A 116 -4.06 -7.35 -0.99
C MET A 116 -4.47 -5.97 -1.48
N TYR A 117 -4.95 -5.15 -0.56
CA TYR A 117 -5.39 -3.79 -0.87
C TYR A 117 -4.45 -2.78 -0.22
N ASN A 118 -4.18 -1.70 -0.94
CA ASN A 118 -3.47 -0.54 -0.42
C ASN A 118 -4.24 0.73 -0.79
N LEU A 119 -4.11 1.79 -0.01
CA LEU A 119 -4.67 3.09 -0.34
C LEU A 119 -3.56 4.03 -0.78
N GLU A 120 -3.90 5.02 -1.58
CA GLU A 120 -3.15 6.27 -1.62
C GLU A 120 -4.06 7.31 -0.99
N VAL A 121 -3.62 7.87 0.13
CA VAL A 121 -4.35 8.92 0.85
C VAL A 121 -3.73 10.27 0.49
N ALA A 122 -4.54 11.32 0.46
CA ALA A 122 -4.00 12.65 0.23
C ALA A 122 -2.92 13.02 1.25
N GLN A 123 -2.03 13.96 0.89
CA GLN A 123 -1.02 14.65 1.72
C GLN A 123 -0.09 13.80 2.61
N ASP A 124 -0.61 13.02 3.56
CA ASP A 124 0.16 12.38 4.61
C ASP A 124 0.58 10.95 4.30
N HIS A 125 0.00 10.33 3.27
CA HIS A 125 0.35 8.99 2.80
C HIS A 125 0.26 7.90 3.89
N THR A 126 -0.60 8.09 4.88
CA THR A 126 -0.84 7.14 5.97
C THR A 126 -2.32 6.84 6.10
N TYR A 127 -2.64 5.72 6.74
CA TYR A 127 -4.01 5.36 7.11
C TYR A 127 -4.00 4.39 8.30
N THR A 128 -5.19 4.03 8.77
CA THR A 128 -5.37 3.12 9.91
C THR A 128 -5.99 1.80 9.50
N VAL A 129 -5.41 0.70 10.00
CA VAL A 129 -5.88 -0.67 9.76
C VAL A 129 -6.21 -1.40 11.07
N GLY A 130 -7.03 -2.45 10.96
CA GLY A 130 -7.42 -3.28 12.10
C GLY A 130 -8.35 -2.60 13.10
N ASP A 131 -8.80 -3.39 14.06
CA ASP A 131 -9.58 -2.98 15.23
C ASP A 131 -8.79 -2.01 16.13
N GLY A 132 -7.47 -2.21 16.22
CA GLY A 132 -6.57 -1.34 16.97
C GLY A 132 -6.36 0.03 16.34
N HIS A 133 -6.78 0.25 15.09
CA HIS A 133 -6.49 1.45 14.30
C HIS A 133 -4.98 1.72 14.21
N TRP A 134 -4.23 0.70 13.84
CA TRP A 134 -2.78 0.74 13.68
C TRP A 134 -2.40 1.65 12.52
N ILE A 135 -1.49 2.58 12.78
CA ILE A 135 -1.06 3.55 11.76
C ILE A 135 -0.07 2.86 10.82
N VAL A 136 -0.42 2.85 9.54
CA VAL A 136 0.40 2.29 8.45
C VAL A 136 0.72 3.36 7.43
N HIS A 137 1.80 3.16 6.70
CA HIS A 137 2.20 4.02 5.59
C HIS A 137 1.89 3.37 4.26
N ASN A 138 1.41 4.16 3.30
CA ASN A 138 1.40 3.79 1.89
C ASN A 138 2.86 3.70 1.46
N ALA A 139 3.48 2.53 1.45
CA ALA A 139 4.93 2.36 1.25
C ALA A 139 5.49 3.32 0.19
N CYS A 140 6.16 4.39 0.61
CA CYS A 140 6.78 5.36 -0.28
C CYS A 140 8.22 4.96 -0.50
N VAL A 141 8.54 4.58 -1.74
CA VAL A 141 9.91 4.74 -2.24
C VAL A 141 9.83 5.94 -3.16
N GLY A 142 10.52 7.03 -2.78
CA GLY A 142 10.26 8.38 -3.30
C GLY A 142 10.09 8.48 -4.81
N GLY A 143 9.11 9.29 -5.22
CA GLY A 143 8.86 9.67 -6.60
C GLY A 143 10.10 10.28 -7.26
N GLY A 144 10.78 9.46 -8.06
CA GLY A 144 11.75 9.90 -9.04
C GLY A 144 11.10 10.08 -10.40
N GLU A 145 11.91 10.46 -11.38
CA GLU A 145 11.57 10.39 -12.79
C GLU A 145 12.39 9.29 -13.45
N THR A 146 11.79 8.65 -14.44
CA THR A 146 12.56 7.85 -15.41
C THR A 146 13.46 8.75 -16.26
N PRO A 147 14.54 8.24 -16.87
CA PRO A 147 15.34 9.01 -17.83
C PRO A 147 14.53 9.59 -19.00
N GLY A 148 13.41 8.95 -19.36
CA GLY A 148 12.44 9.42 -20.35
C GLY A 148 11.49 10.52 -19.85
N GLY A 149 11.62 10.98 -18.61
CA GLY A 149 10.83 12.08 -18.02
C GLY A 149 9.46 11.66 -17.49
N LEU A 150 9.20 10.36 -17.33
CA LEU A 150 7.98 9.89 -16.67
C LEU A 150 8.15 9.94 -15.16
N GLU A 151 7.30 10.70 -14.47
CA GLU A 151 7.25 10.75 -13.01
C GLU A 151 6.62 9.49 -12.44
N PHE A 152 7.14 8.98 -11.33
CA PHE A 152 6.42 7.96 -10.56
C PHE A 152 5.39 8.58 -9.63
N THR A 153 4.18 8.00 -9.56
CA THR A 153 3.42 8.08 -8.31
C THR A 153 4.12 7.26 -7.24
N ASP A 154 3.86 7.53 -5.96
CA ASP A 154 4.46 6.73 -4.88
C ASP A 154 4.12 5.24 -5.03
N HIS A 155 2.88 4.92 -5.42
CA HIS A 155 2.49 3.56 -5.74
C HIS A 155 3.25 3.00 -6.94
N GLY A 156 3.39 3.77 -8.02
CA GLY A 156 4.14 3.38 -9.20
C GLY A 156 5.60 3.05 -8.87
N ALA A 157 6.26 3.89 -8.07
CA ALA A 157 7.63 3.68 -7.61
C ALA A 157 7.73 2.45 -6.71
N ALA A 158 6.83 2.29 -5.75
CA ALA A 158 6.80 1.12 -4.87
C ALA A 158 6.67 -0.17 -5.66
N ARG A 159 5.74 -0.23 -6.63
CA ARG A 159 5.53 -1.40 -7.49
C ARG A 159 6.73 -1.65 -8.41
N ALA A 160 7.34 -0.60 -8.96
CA ALA A 160 8.53 -0.75 -9.79
C ALA A 160 9.69 -1.35 -8.99
N ASN A 161 9.94 -0.85 -7.78
CA ASN A 161 11.01 -1.37 -6.92
C ASN A 161 10.73 -2.79 -6.43
N GLU A 162 9.51 -3.06 -5.95
CA GLU A 162 9.10 -4.38 -5.47
C GLU A 162 9.26 -5.44 -6.56
N ARG A 163 8.90 -5.07 -7.78
CA ARG A 163 8.92 -5.94 -8.95
C ARG A 163 10.18 -5.73 -9.76
N GLY A 164 11.25 -5.13 -9.25
CA GLY A 164 12.53 -5.01 -9.98
C GLY A 164 12.47 -4.34 -11.38
N PHE A 165 11.50 -3.48 -11.65
CA PHE A 165 11.47 -2.68 -12.88
C PHE A 165 12.48 -1.54 -12.75
N THR A 166 13.51 -1.57 -13.61
CA THR A 166 14.39 -0.41 -13.79
C THR A 166 13.64 0.71 -14.51
N PRO A 167 13.89 1.99 -14.21
CA PRO A 167 13.33 3.13 -14.94
C PRO A 167 13.45 3.02 -16.47
N GLU A 168 14.59 2.54 -16.97
CA GLU A 168 14.87 2.36 -18.40
C GLU A 168 13.98 1.28 -19.02
N ALA A 169 13.65 0.23 -18.27
CA ALA A 169 12.74 -0.81 -18.73
C ALA A 169 11.32 -0.26 -18.87
N ILE A 170 10.90 0.61 -17.95
CA ILE A 170 9.62 1.29 -18.02
C ILE A 170 9.55 2.20 -19.25
N ASP A 171 10.57 3.03 -19.48
CA ASP A 171 10.67 3.87 -20.69
C ASP A 171 10.57 3.04 -21.96
N ASN A 172 11.26 1.89 -21.99
CA ASN A 172 11.22 1.00 -23.13
C ASN A 172 9.82 0.41 -23.37
N ILE A 173 9.10 0.01 -22.30
CA ILE A 173 7.73 -0.48 -22.41
C ILE A 173 6.79 0.62 -22.88
N VAL A 174 6.90 1.84 -22.37
CA VAL A 174 6.06 2.97 -22.81
C VAL A 174 6.34 3.36 -24.26
N ARG A 175 7.60 3.30 -24.69
CA ARG A 175 8.02 3.66 -26.05
C ARG A 175 7.67 2.59 -27.10
N GLN A 176 7.86 1.32 -26.78
CA GLN A 176 7.79 0.21 -27.74
C GLN A 176 6.63 -0.75 -27.52
N GLY A 177 6.02 -0.71 -26.33
CA GLY A 177 4.93 -1.59 -25.95
C GLY A 177 3.66 -1.32 -26.75
N ARG A 178 2.82 -2.34 -26.84
CA ARG A 178 1.48 -2.18 -27.38
C ARG A 178 0.70 -1.25 -26.46
N LYS A 179 0.37 -0.07 -26.99
CA LYS A 179 -0.47 0.92 -26.31
C LYS A 179 -1.95 0.53 -26.46
N ILE A 180 -2.64 0.49 -25.33
CA ILE A 180 -4.07 0.29 -25.23
C ILE A 180 -4.64 1.45 -24.43
N GLU A 181 -5.67 2.08 -24.97
CA GLU A 181 -6.48 3.05 -24.24
C GLU A 181 -7.42 2.32 -23.29
N GLN A 182 -7.40 2.73 -22.03
CA GLN A 182 -8.32 2.21 -21.03
C GLN A 182 -9.04 3.38 -20.38
N TRP A 183 -10.36 3.37 -20.50
CA TRP A 183 -11.22 4.20 -19.66
C TRP A 183 -11.41 3.45 -18.37
N VAL A 184 -10.78 3.96 -17.32
CA VAL A 184 -10.92 3.42 -15.98
C VAL A 184 -11.84 4.41 -15.27
N PRO A 185 -12.93 3.96 -14.64
CA PRO A 185 -13.67 4.83 -13.75
C PRO A 185 -12.69 5.54 -12.82
N THR A 186 -12.79 6.87 -12.74
CA THR A 186 -12.21 7.55 -11.61
C THR A 186 -12.86 6.91 -10.41
N GLU A 187 -12.05 6.45 -9.48
CA GLU A 187 -12.63 5.81 -8.30
C GLU A 187 -13.38 6.86 -7.44
N LYS A 188 -13.16 8.18 -7.69
CA LYS A 188 -13.77 9.33 -7.01
C LYS A 188 -15.26 9.47 -7.30
N ASP A 189 -15.66 9.08 -8.51
CA ASP A 189 -17.02 8.95 -8.97
C ASP A 189 -17.00 7.89 -10.09
N PRO A 190 -17.52 6.67 -9.86
CA PRO A 190 -17.55 5.62 -10.87
C PRO A 190 -18.28 6.02 -12.16
N GLY A 191 -19.09 7.09 -12.13
CA GLY A 191 -19.73 7.70 -13.30
C GLY A 191 -18.82 8.62 -14.12
N ILE A 192 -17.68 9.04 -13.56
CA ILE A 192 -16.65 9.80 -14.25
C ILE A 192 -15.56 8.83 -14.66
N LEU A 193 -15.32 8.67 -15.96
CA LEU A 193 -14.22 7.86 -16.47
C LEU A 193 -12.98 8.73 -16.64
N GLU A 194 -11.84 8.27 -16.13
CA GLU A 194 -10.54 8.83 -16.50
C GLU A 194 -9.86 7.96 -17.54
N LYS A 195 -9.18 8.64 -18.45
CA LYS A 195 -8.38 8.01 -19.47
C LYS A 195 -7.04 7.60 -18.87
N ARG A 196 -6.67 6.35 -19.05
CA ARG A 196 -5.34 5.82 -18.77
C ARG A 196 -4.79 5.13 -20.01
N PHE A 197 -3.48 5.04 -20.09
CA PHE A 197 -2.83 4.24 -21.12
C PHE A 197 -2.13 3.06 -20.49
N ARG A 198 -2.40 1.88 -21.06
CA ARG A 198 -1.73 0.63 -20.73
C ARG A 198 -0.76 0.30 -21.84
N PHE A 199 0.51 0.14 -21.50
CA PHE A 199 1.58 -0.26 -22.41
C PHE A 199 2.04 -1.65 -22.02
N SER A 200 2.01 -2.61 -22.94
CA SER A 200 2.49 -3.97 -22.66
C SER A 200 3.57 -4.39 -23.66
N ASP A 201 4.68 -4.92 -23.16
CA ASP A 201 5.69 -5.55 -24.02
C ASP A 201 5.25 -6.95 -24.49
N LYS A 202 6.03 -7.55 -25.40
CA LYS A 202 5.79 -8.91 -25.91
C LYS A 202 5.83 -10.01 -24.83
N ARG A 203 6.38 -9.70 -23.65
CA ARG A 203 6.53 -10.60 -22.51
C ARG A 203 5.35 -10.48 -21.54
N GLY A 204 4.51 -9.46 -21.73
CA GLY A 204 3.33 -9.16 -20.93
C GLY A 204 3.60 -8.19 -19.77
N ASN A 205 4.84 -7.71 -19.62
CA ASN A 205 5.12 -6.64 -18.65
C ASN A 205 4.35 -5.41 -19.06
N THR A 206 3.69 -4.78 -18.10
CA THR A 206 2.72 -3.73 -18.34
C THR A 206 3.04 -2.49 -17.51
N VAL A 207 3.01 -1.32 -18.15
CA VAL A 207 3.08 -0.01 -17.49
C VAL A 207 1.74 0.69 -17.70
N VAL A 208 1.17 1.24 -16.64
CA VAL A 208 -0.05 2.07 -16.70
C VAL A 208 0.34 3.51 -16.41
N THR A 209 -0.07 4.42 -17.28
CA THR A 209 0.16 5.86 -17.11
C THR A 209 -1.15 6.64 -17.03
N ASN A 210 -1.06 7.90 -16.59
CA ASN A 210 -2.15 8.87 -16.72
C ASN A 210 -2.47 9.16 -18.22
N GLN A 211 -3.51 9.97 -18.45
CA GLN A 211 -3.95 10.35 -19.80
C GLN A 211 -2.92 11.12 -20.62
N TYR A 212 -1.95 11.77 -19.97
CA TYR A 212 -0.91 12.56 -20.63
C TYR A 212 0.38 11.78 -20.88
N ILE A 213 0.50 10.57 -20.32
CA ILE A 213 1.74 9.75 -20.37
C ILE A 213 2.91 10.52 -19.75
N GLU A 214 2.63 11.18 -18.63
CA GLU A 214 3.62 11.95 -17.86
C GLU A 214 3.88 11.29 -16.51
N ARG A 215 2.90 10.55 -15.99
CA ARG A 215 2.98 9.89 -14.68
C ARG A 215 2.70 8.40 -14.77
N ILE A 216 3.60 7.61 -14.20
CA ILE A 216 3.50 6.17 -14.02
C ILE A 216 2.61 5.92 -12.81
N ILE A 217 1.44 5.34 -13.08
CA ILE A 217 0.40 5.05 -12.10
C ILE A 217 0.70 3.73 -11.41
N THR A 218 1.06 2.68 -12.17
CA THR A 218 1.47 1.36 -11.65
C THR A 218 2.15 0.52 -12.73
N VAL A 219 2.82 -0.56 -12.35
CA VAL A 219 3.47 -1.52 -13.27
C VAL A 219 3.11 -2.95 -12.90
N PHE A 220 3.00 -3.87 -13.86
CA PHE A 220 2.71 -5.30 -13.67
C PHE A 220 3.72 -6.17 -14.44
N SER A 221 4.15 -7.31 -13.88
CA SER A 221 4.91 -8.34 -14.61
C SER A 221 3.99 -9.53 -15.00
N HIS A 222 4.29 -10.22 -16.11
CA HIS A 222 3.47 -11.35 -16.60
C HIS A 222 4.31 -12.50 -17.21
N PRO A 223 3.84 -13.77 -17.15
CA PRO A 223 2.62 -14.23 -16.48
C PRO A 223 2.87 -14.53 -15.00
N ALA A 224 1.80 -14.53 -14.20
CA ALA A 224 1.77 -15.29 -12.95
C ALA A 224 2.27 -16.71 -13.28
N SER A 225 3.48 -17.04 -12.85
CA SER A 225 3.97 -18.41 -13.05
C SER A 225 3.21 -19.32 -12.10
N LEU A 226 2.99 -20.58 -12.48
CA LEU A 226 2.34 -21.61 -11.65
C LEU A 226 3.00 -21.83 -10.27
N ASN A 227 4.13 -21.18 -9.98
CA ASN A 227 4.85 -21.19 -8.70
C ASN A 227 5.04 -19.78 -8.08
N ASP A 228 4.25 -18.79 -8.50
CA ASP A 228 3.90 -17.51 -7.85
C ASP A 228 4.76 -17.02 -6.66
N THR A 229 6.08 -16.92 -6.80
CA THR A 229 6.96 -16.54 -5.67
C THR A 229 8.11 -15.60 -6.06
N ASN A 230 8.27 -15.22 -7.33
CA ASN A 230 9.32 -14.30 -7.75
C ASN A 230 8.87 -13.43 -8.94
N PHE A 231 8.34 -12.24 -8.65
CA PHE A 231 7.97 -11.24 -9.66
C PHE A 231 9.21 -10.45 -10.10
N ILE A 232 9.98 -11.02 -11.02
CA ILE A 232 11.10 -10.33 -11.68
C ILE A 232 10.70 -10.07 -13.15
N PRO A 233 10.77 -8.83 -13.66
CA PRO A 233 10.48 -8.50 -15.04
C PRO A 233 11.47 -9.24 -15.89
N LYS A 234 10.95 -9.92 -16.91
CA LYS A 234 11.78 -10.70 -17.81
C LYS A 234 12.75 -9.76 -18.54
N PRO A 235 14.08 -10.02 -18.50
CA PRO A 235 15.07 -9.22 -19.23
C PRO A 235 14.85 -9.26 -20.74
#